data_AF-A0A7S1V9C7-F1
#
_entry.id   AF-A0A7S1V9C7-F1
#
_cell.length_a   1.000
_cell.length_b   1.000
_cell.length_c   1.000
_cell.angle_alpha   90.00
_cell.angle_beta   90.00
_cell.angle_gamma   90.00
#
_symmetry.space_group_name_H-M   'P 1'
#
loop_
_entity.id
_entity.type
_entity.pdbx_description
1 polymer ?
#
loop_
_entity_poly.entity_id
_entity_poly.type
_entity_poly.pdbx_seq_one_letter_code
_entity_poly.pdbx_strand_id
1 'polypeptide(L)'
;KDLIDFYLMTYRRVPFAVRDELPADAQRTRAYQAQPDEWKHTGSSTDELTEHPTPTTLAQRLEALPKEARWAIRGFSITGDGVADDGERAAEMIRQGQAIAVSDGSFKDGWGTSAWCITGRQEECSYRLSGKNVVPGWESDQEAYRSEAAGLYAIVSMLEVLCDHHTITSGHIEVGCDGESALNYSIDLTKWVDSGAAHYDIIMATRAKVRKAPITFSFRHVDGHQDTKNPTRRLNRWEKLNVEMDEIAGDYREETMNHREQFRYAGEIEDSPPGVYVRGRKIVSYLGKQLYDMLSTPKLKDYWIHQKKQIPADQWDCIDWD
;
A
#
# COMPACT_ATOMS: atom_id res chain seq x y z
N LYS A 1 25.54 13.60 19.25
CA LYS A 1 25.11 12.25 19.67
C LYS A 1 23.79 11.99 18.97
N ASP A 2 23.85 11.48 17.75
CA ASP A 2 22.65 11.11 16.99
C ASP A 2 21.91 10.01 17.74
N LEU A 3 20.70 10.31 18.20
CA LEU A 3 19.76 9.32 18.73
C LEU A 3 19.18 8.56 17.53
N ILE A 4 19.59 7.30 17.39
CA ILE A 4 18.91 6.34 16.54
C ILE A 4 17.86 5.69 17.45
N ASP A 5 16.62 6.11 17.31
CA ASP A 5 15.53 5.46 18.03
C ASP A 5 15.14 4.18 17.28
N PHE A 6 15.55 3.03 17.80
CA PHE A 6 15.04 1.74 17.35
C PHE A 6 13.63 1.52 17.92
N TYR A 7 12.60 1.92 17.18
CA TYR A 7 11.24 1.48 17.47
C TYR A 7 11.03 0.08 16.91
N LEU A 8 11.42 -0.94 17.67
CA LEU A 8 10.90 -2.30 17.47
C LEU A 8 9.47 -2.32 18.05
N MET A 9 8.46 -2.11 17.21
CA MET A 9 7.10 -2.52 17.59
C MET A 9 7.02 -4.04 17.58
N THR A 10 7.50 -4.66 18.65
CA THR A 10 7.21 -6.07 18.93
C THR A 10 5.77 -6.17 19.39
N TYR A 11 4.88 -6.71 18.55
CA TYR A 11 3.71 -7.41 19.09
C TYR A 11 4.23 -8.66 19.79
N ARG A 12 4.49 -8.56 21.10
CA ARG A 12 4.72 -9.73 21.94
C ARG A 12 3.43 -10.53 21.97
N ARG A 13 3.36 -11.63 21.23
CA ARG A 13 2.51 -12.77 21.61
C ARG A 13 3.14 -13.40 22.85
N VAL A 14 2.73 -12.93 24.03
CA VAL A 14 2.89 -13.71 25.26
C VAL A 14 1.69 -14.66 25.31
N PRO A 15 1.87 -15.97 25.52
CA PRO A 15 0.75 -16.87 25.70
C PRO A 15 0.23 -16.68 27.14
N PHE A 16 -0.60 -15.66 27.31
CA PHE A 16 -1.59 -15.67 28.37
C PHE A 16 -2.92 -15.98 27.70
N ALA A 17 -3.74 -16.85 28.29
CA ALA A 17 -5.10 -17.06 27.84
C ALA A 17 -5.86 -15.74 28.04
N VAL A 18 -5.80 -14.87 27.04
CA VAL A 18 -6.66 -13.71 26.92
C VAL A 18 -8.03 -14.31 26.62
N ARG A 19 -8.94 -14.23 27.59
CA ARG A 19 -10.36 -14.23 27.24
C ARG A 19 -10.51 -13.05 26.30
N ASP A 20 -10.87 -13.30 25.04
CA ASP A 20 -11.00 -12.28 23.99
C ASP A 20 -12.09 -11.24 24.29
N GLU A 21 -12.73 -11.32 25.45
CA GLU A 21 -13.77 -10.41 25.92
C GLU A 21 -13.38 -9.78 27.25
N LEU A 22 -13.30 -8.45 27.26
CA LEU A 22 -13.30 -7.65 28.48
C LEU A 22 -14.62 -7.91 29.24
N PRO A 23 -14.59 -8.11 30.57
CA PRO A 23 -15.80 -8.13 31.38
C PRO A 23 -16.65 -6.89 31.12
N ALA A 24 -17.98 -7.04 31.07
CA ALA A 24 -18.90 -5.94 30.77
C ALA A 24 -18.83 -4.76 31.77
N ASP A 25 -18.20 -4.97 32.93
CA ASP A 25 -17.96 -3.99 33.99
C ASP A 25 -16.53 -3.45 34.03
N ALA A 26 -15.68 -3.80 33.04
CA ALA A 26 -14.30 -3.33 32.98
C ALA A 26 -14.22 -1.81 32.73
N GLN A 27 -13.86 -1.05 33.77
CA GLN A 27 -13.66 0.40 33.66
C GLN A 27 -12.24 0.72 33.18
N ARG A 28 -12.09 1.56 32.15
CA ARG A 28 -10.78 2.08 31.76
C ARG A 28 -10.27 3.09 32.79
N THR A 29 -9.01 2.94 33.18
CA THR A 29 -8.31 3.87 34.07
C THR A 29 -7.39 4.77 33.26
N ARG A 30 -7.37 6.07 33.57
CA ARG A 30 -6.30 6.96 33.07
C ARG A 30 -5.00 6.65 33.80
N ALA A 31 -4.00 6.23 33.04
CA ALA A 31 -2.62 6.16 33.51
C ALA A 31 -1.83 7.32 32.92
N TYR A 32 -1.06 8.02 33.74
CA TYR A 32 -0.06 8.96 33.26
C TYR A 32 1.26 8.71 33.98
N GLN A 33 2.36 8.94 33.27
CA GLN A 33 3.70 8.80 33.80
C GLN A 33 4.04 10.07 34.58
N ALA A 34 4.18 9.94 35.91
CA ALA A 34 4.50 11.07 36.78
C ALA A 34 6.02 11.32 36.83
N GLN A 35 6.81 10.26 36.69
CA GLN A 35 8.27 10.27 36.62
C GLN A 35 8.76 9.15 35.67
N PRO A 36 10.02 9.16 35.20
CA PRO A 36 10.55 8.18 34.24
C PRO A 36 10.27 6.71 34.61
N ASP A 37 10.21 6.39 35.91
CA ASP A 37 9.94 5.03 36.42
C ASP A 37 8.66 4.93 37.26
N GLU A 38 7.82 5.97 37.32
CA GLU A 38 6.60 6.01 38.15
C GLU A 38 5.35 6.28 37.30
N TRP A 39 4.47 5.29 37.23
CA TRP A 39 3.15 5.40 36.61
C TRP A 39 2.08 5.63 37.68
N LYS A 40 1.27 6.66 37.51
CA LYS A 40 0.13 6.96 38.39
C LYS A 40 -1.17 6.67 37.68
N HIS A 41 -2.05 5.98 38.39
CA HIS A 41 -3.41 5.67 37.96
C HIS A 41 -4.38 6.60 38.69
N THR A 42 -5.15 7.41 37.95
CA THR A 42 -6.13 8.33 38.55
C THR A 42 -7.47 8.24 37.85
N GLY A 43 -8.48 7.77 38.60
CA GLY A 43 -9.89 7.78 38.21
C GLY A 43 -10.31 6.68 37.24
N SER A 44 -11.57 6.27 37.34
CA SER A 44 -12.28 5.51 36.32
C SER A 44 -13.26 6.44 35.59
N SER A 45 -13.29 6.33 34.25
CA SER A 45 -14.29 6.98 33.40
C SER A 45 -15.15 5.91 32.77
N THR A 46 -16.47 6.07 32.84
CA THR A 46 -17.38 5.41 31.90
C THR A 46 -17.35 6.22 30.62
N ASP A 47 -16.40 5.94 29.73
CA ASP A 47 -16.57 6.36 28.34
C ASP A 47 -17.74 5.55 27.80
N GLU A 48 -18.84 6.22 27.46
CA GLU A 48 -19.92 5.61 26.69
C GLU A 48 -19.28 5.01 25.44
N LEU A 49 -19.39 3.70 25.27
CA LEU A 49 -19.08 3.05 23.99
C LEU A 49 -20.03 3.69 22.97
N THR A 50 -19.55 4.68 22.23
CA THR A 50 -20.25 5.15 21.05
C THR A 50 -20.36 3.96 20.10
N GLU A 51 -21.55 3.36 20.04
CA GLU A 51 -21.91 2.39 19.03
C GLU A 51 -21.76 3.06 17.67
N HIS A 52 -20.66 2.77 16.97
CA HIS A 52 -20.57 3.13 15.57
C HIS A 52 -21.53 2.21 14.80
N PRO A 53 -22.42 2.76 13.96
CA PRO A 53 -23.33 1.95 13.18
C PRO A 53 -22.53 0.96 12.33
N THR A 54 -22.95 -0.30 12.32
CA THR A 54 -22.34 -1.32 11.46
C THR A 54 -22.52 -0.88 10.00
N PRO A 55 -21.44 -0.76 9.21
CA PRO A 55 -21.55 -0.36 7.81
C PRO A 55 -22.45 -1.31 7.03
N THR A 56 -23.50 -0.77 6.39
CA THR A 56 -24.46 -1.56 5.61
C THR A 56 -24.17 -1.53 4.12
N THR A 57 -23.39 -0.56 3.64
CA THR A 57 -22.98 -0.46 2.23
C THR A 57 -21.47 -0.62 2.06
N LEU A 58 -21.03 -0.98 0.85
CA LEU A 58 -19.61 -1.04 0.49
C LEU A 58 -18.95 0.33 0.70
N ALA A 59 -19.61 1.40 0.27
CA ALA A 59 -19.13 2.77 0.48
C ALA A 59 -18.89 3.07 1.97
N GLN A 60 -19.84 2.73 2.85
CA GLN A 60 -19.69 2.94 4.29
C GLN A 60 -18.56 2.10 4.89
N ARG A 61 -18.37 0.86 4.42
CA ARG A 61 -17.24 0.01 4.86
C ARG A 61 -15.91 0.65 4.50
N LEU A 62 -15.78 1.16 3.29
CA LEU A 62 -14.58 1.84 2.81
C LEU A 62 -14.32 3.14 3.58
N GLU A 63 -15.36 3.89 3.91
CA GLU A 63 -15.27 5.10 4.74
C GLU A 63 -14.76 4.79 6.15
N ALA A 64 -15.18 3.66 6.71
CA ALA A 64 -14.84 3.18 8.04
C ALA A 64 -13.43 2.57 8.15
N LEU A 65 -12.73 2.36 7.03
CA LEU A 65 -11.38 1.82 7.03
C LEU A 65 -10.40 2.76 7.75
N PRO A 66 -9.39 2.18 8.45
CA PRO A 66 -8.31 2.96 9.02
C PRO A 66 -7.56 3.71 7.91
N LYS A 67 -6.97 4.86 8.24
CA LYS A 67 -6.27 5.72 7.27
C LYS A 67 -5.12 4.98 6.56
N GLU A 68 -4.53 4.01 7.24
CA GLU A 68 -3.45 3.11 6.81
C GLU A 68 -3.85 2.21 5.62
N ALA A 69 -5.15 1.99 5.41
CA ALA A 69 -5.72 1.22 4.31
C ALA A 69 -6.53 2.09 3.35
N ARG A 70 -7.29 3.04 3.90
CA ARG A 70 -8.27 3.85 3.18
C ARG A 70 -7.65 4.66 2.04
N TRP A 71 -6.38 5.09 2.17
CA TRP A 71 -5.69 5.85 1.12
C TRP A 71 -5.70 5.14 -0.24
N ALA A 72 -5.69 3.80 -0.26
CA ALA A 72 -5.57 3.01 -1.49
C ALA A 72 -6.86 2.97 -2.31
N ILE A 73 -8.03 3.12 -1.65
CA ILE A 73 -9.34 2.80 -2.23
C ILE A 73 -10.43 3.86 -1.97
N ARG A 74 -10.09 5.01 -1.36
CA ARG A 74 -11.05 6.10 -1.08
C ARG A 74 -11.72 6.68 -2.34
N GLY A 75 -11.00 6.75 -3.45
CA GLY A 75 -11.48 7.33 -4.71
C GLY A 75 -12.17 6.34 -5.64
N PHE A 76 -12.86 5.34 -5.11
CA PHE A 76 -13.48 4.31 -5.93
C PHE A 76 -14.77 4.79 -6.61
N SER A 77 -15.13 4.13 -7.71
CA SER A 77 -16.37 4.33 -8.44
C SER A 77 -16.85 3.01 -9.01
N ILE A 78 -18.17 2.87 -9.15
CA ILE A 78 -18.79 1.77 -9.89
C ILE A 78 -19.47 2.36 -11.12
N THR A 79 -19.08 1.90 -12.30
CA THR A 79 -19.64 2.31 -13.59
C THR A 79 -20.04 1.09 -14.42
N GLY A 80 -20.85 1.33 -15.45
CA GLY A 80 -21.41 0.28 -16.30
C GLY A 80 -22.82 -0.14 -15.87
N ASP A 81 -23.66 -0.42 -16.87
CA ASP A 81 -25.06 -0.91 -16.78
C ASP A 81 -26.08 -0.10 -15.97
N GLY A 82 -25.70 1.07 -15.44
CA GLY A 82 -26.63 2.05 -14.86
C GLY A 82 -27.27 1.63 -13.54
N VAL A 83 -26.74 0.61 -12.86
CA VAL A 83 -27.25 0.12 -11.58
C VAL A 83 -26.17 0.25 -10.51
N ALA A 84 -26.46 1.01 -9.46
CA ALA A 84 -25.68 0.96 -8.22
C ALA A 84 -25.92 -0.42 -7.57
N ASP A 85 -24.90 -1.26 -7.54
CA ASP A 85 -24.99 -2.66 -7.12
C ASP A 85 -24.20 -2.99 -5.85
N ASP A 86 -23.62 -1.97 -5.21
CA ASP A 86 -22.79 -2.10 -4.00
C ASP A 86 -21.64 -3.12 -4.14
N GLY A 87 -21.15 -3.34 -5.36
CA GLY A 87 -20.10 -4.31 -5.67
C GLY A 87 -20.57 -5.75 -5.86
N GLU A 88 -21.87 -6.03 -5.87
CA GLU A 88 -22.41 -7.40 -5.99
C GLU A 88 -21.93 -8.09 -7.27
N ARG A 89 -21.92 -7.40 -8.42
CA ARG A 89 -21.46 -8.04 -9.67
C ARG A 89 -19.97 -8.36 -9.63
N ALA A 90 -19.16 -7.52 -9.00
CA ALA A 90 -17.76 -7.85 -8.76
C ALA A 90 -17.66 -9.14 -7.92
N ALA A 91 -18.45 -9.25 -6.85
CA ALA A 91 -18.51 -10.43 -6.01
C ALA A 91 -18.95 -11.69 -6.77
N GLU A 92 -19.99 -11.60 -7.60
CA GLU A 92 -20.44 -12.70 -8.47
C GLU A 92 -19.36 -13.17 -9.44
N MET A 93 -18.69 -12.23 -10.14
CA MET A 93 -17.62 -12.57 -11.07
C MET A 93 -16.43 -13.22 -10.36
N ILE A 94 -16.10 -12.80 -9.13
CA ILE A 94 -15.05 -13.43 -8.32
C ILE A 94 -15.45 -14.87 -7.95
N ARG A 95 -16.68 -15.08 -7.45
CA ARG A 95 -17.19 -16.41 -7.10
C ARG A 95 -17.16 -17.37 -8.30
N GLN A 96 -17.45 -16.85 -9.50
CA GLN A 96 -17.46 -17.61 -10.75
C GLN A 96 -16.07 -17.75 -11.43
N GLY A 97 -15.04 -17.10 -10.89
CA GLY A 97 -13.71 -17.07 -11.50
C GLY A 97 -13.64 -16.33 -12.84
N GLN A 98 -14.58 -15.42 -13.09
CA GLN A 98 -14.65 -14.59 -14.30
C GLN A 98 -14.10 -13.17 -14.10
N ALA A 99 -13.80 -12.80 -12.85
CA ALA A 99 -13.22 -11.51 -12.52
C ALA A 99 -11.78 -11.39 -13.03
N ILE A 100 -11.45 -10.21 -13.53
CA ILE A 100 -10.09 -9.76 -13.80
C ILE A 100 -9.88 -8.40 -13.14
N ALA A 101 -8.66 -8.11 -12.73
CA ALA A 101 -8.26 -6.80 -12.23
C ALA A 101 -7.03 -6.29 -12.98
N VAL A 102 -6.97 -4.99 -13.25
CA VAL A 102 -5.80 -4.36 -13.89
C VAL A 102 -5.45 -3.09 -13.13
N SER A 103 -4.16 -2.88 -12.90
CA SER A 103 -3.63 -1.63 -12.34
C SER A 103 -2.42 -1.15 -13.12
N ASP A 104 -2.20 0.16 -13.06
CA ASP A 104 -1.01 0.84 -13.56
C ASP A 104 -0.60 1.96 -12.59
N GLY A 105 0.69 2.30 -12.59
CA GLY A 105 1.32 3.28 -11.73
C GLY A 105 1.97 4.40 -12.54
N SER A 106 1.72 5.65 -12.14
CA SER A 106 2.39 6.81 -12.72
C SER A 106 3.33 7.46 -11.71
N PHE A 107 4.48 7.94 -12.18
CA PHE A 107 5.46 8.62 -11.35
C PHE A 107 6.15 9.76 -12.10
N LYS A 108 6.27 10.92 -11.46
CA LYS A 108 7.07 12.06 -11.96
C LYS A 108 7.41 13.01 -10.82
N ASP A 109 8.62 13.56 -10.84
CA ASP A 109 9.09 14.61 -9.92
C ASP A 109 8.81 14.29 -8.45
N GLY A 110 9.08 13.05 -8.01
CA GLY A 110 8.90 12.65 -6.62
C GLY A 110 7.43 12.46 -6.18
N TRP A 111 6.51 12.34 -7.14
CA TRP A 111 5.09 12.16 -6.90
C TRP A 111 4.55 10.94 -7.65
N GLY A 112 4.04 9.97 -6.89
CA GLY A 112 3.49 8.72 -7.39
C GLY A 112 1.97 8.65 -7.25
N THR A 113 1.30 8.12 -8.27
CA THR A 113 -0.13 7.79 -8.27
C THR A 113 -0.33 6.40 -8.87
N SER A 114 -1.46 5.78 -8.60
CA SER A 114 -1.87 4.57 -9.30
C SER A 114 -3.37 4.58 -9.59
N ALA A 115 -3.75 3.81 -10.60
CA ALA A 115 -5.13 3.54 -10.95
C ALA A 115 -5.35 2.04 -11.03
N TRP A 116 -6.57 1.60 -10.74
CA TRP A 116 -6.92 0.20 -10.76
C TRP A 116 -8.39 -0.01 -11.10
N CYS A 117 -8.70 -1.21 -11.55
CA CYS A 117 -10.05 -1.62 -11.90
C CYS A 117 -10.27 -3.12 -11.69
N ILE A 118 -11.52 -3.50 -11.43
CA ILE A 118 -12.05 -4.86 -11.38
C ILE A 118 -13.22 -4.95 -12.37
N THR A 119 -13.23 -5.97 -13.22
CA THR A 119 -14.25 -6.17 -14.27
C THR A 119 -14.35 -7.65 -14.65
N GLY A 120 -15.22 -7.98 -15.61
CA GLY A 120 -15.30 -9.30 -16.21
C GLY A 120 -14.27 -9.51 -17.33
N ARG A 121 -13.86 -10.77 -17.50
CA ARG A 121 -12.91 -11.20 -18.55
C ARG A 121 -13.41 -10.94 -19.98
N GLN A 122 -14.72 -10.93 -20.19
CA GLN A 122 -15.34 -10.78 -21.51
C GLN A 122 -15.20 -9.34 -22.03
N GLU A 123 -14.96 -9.17 -23.34
CA GLU A 123 -14.73 -7.86 -23.96
C GLU A 123 -15.99 -6.99 -23.90
N GLU A 124 -17.16 -7.62 -23.87
CA GLU A 124 -18.49 -7.01 -23.78
C GLU A 124 -18.86 -6.56 -22.37
N CYS A 125 -18.06 -6.92 -21.36
CA CYS A 125 -18.31 -6.53 -19.98
C CYS A 125 -18.06 -5.02 -19.79
N SER A 126 -19.17 -4.28 -19.66
CA SER A 126 -19.22 -2.84 -19.39
C SER A 126 -18.99 -2.49 -17.91
N TYR A 127 -19.18 -3.46 -17.00
CA TYR A 127 -19.07 -3.24 -15.56
C TYR A 127 -17.64 -2.87 -15.15
N ARG A 128 -17.52 -1.85 -14.31
CA ARG A 128 -16.26 -1.39 -13.74
C ARG A 128 -16.42 -1.04 -12.28
N LEU A 129 -15.65 -1.70 -11.43
CA LEU A 129 -15.31 -1.18 -10.11
C LEU A 129 -13.88 -0.66 -10.20
N SER A 130 -13.68 0.65 -10.15
CA SER A 130 -12.37 1.27 -10.36
C SER A 130 -12.04 2.25 -9.25
N GLY A 131 -10.76 2.61 -9.13
CA GLY A 131 -10.31 3.64 -8.22
C GLY A 131 -8.93 4.16 -8.60
N LYS A 132 -8.55 5.24 -7.93
CA LYS A 132 -7.24 5.89 -8.07
C LYS A 132 -6.73 6.34 -6.71
N ASN A 133 -5.42 6.34 -6.52
CA ASN A 133 -4.79 6.74 -5.27
C ASN A 133 -3.48 7.51 -5.49
N VAL A 134 -3.13 8.31 -4.48
CA VAL A 134 -1.80 8.91 -4.32
C VAL A 134 -0.98 7.95 -3.48
N VAL A 135 0.22 7.64 -3.96
CA VAL A 135 1.09 6.63 -3.35
C VAL A 135 1.68 7.17 -2.04
N PRO A 136 1.58 6.43 -0.93
CA PRO A 136 2.15 6.85 0.34
C PRO A 136 3.67 6.93 0.33
N GLY A 137 4.20 7.81 1.17
CA GLY A 137 5.62 7.92 1.46
C GLY A 137 6.20 9.32 1.26
N TRP A 138 7.50 9.43 1.49
CA TRP A 138 8.26 10.64 1.22
C TRP A 138 8.59 10.74 -0.27
N GLU A 139 8.98 11.94 -0.70
CA GLU A 139 9.38 12.18 -2.10
C GLU A 139 10.55 11.28 -2.52
N SER A 140 11.49 11.03 -1.60
CA SER A 140 12.63 10.14 -1.79
C SER A 140 12.26 8.65 -1.89
N ASP A 141 11.04 8.30 -1.48
CA ASP A 141 10.54 6.93 -1.52
C ASP A 141 9.79 6.66 -2.84
N GLN A 142 9.41 7.71 -3.57
CA GLN A 142 8.59 7.56 -4.77
C GLN A 142 9.44 7.18 -5.98
N GLU A 143 8.97 6.16 -6.69
CA GLU A 143 9.46 5.76 -8.00
C GLU A 143 8.36 4.99 -8.75
N ALA A 144 8.55 4.77 -10.05
CA ALA A 144 7.58 4.05 -10.89
C ALA A 144 7.21 2.68 -10.29
N TYR A 145 8.20 1.93 -9.83
CA TYR A 145 8.00 0.61 -9.21
C TYR A 145 7.11 0.66 -7.95
N ARG A 146 7.22 1.71 -7.13
CA ARG A 146 6.34 1.90 -5.96
C ARG A 146 4.90 2.20 -6.39
N SER A 147 4.73 2.99 -7.45
CA SER A 147 3.41 3.30 -8.02
C SER A 147 2.72 2.04 -8.56
N GLU A 148 3.44 1.19 -9.30
CA GLU A 148 2.92 -0.11 -9.76
C GLU A 148 2.48 -0.99 -8.56
N ALA A 149 3.34 -1.12 -7.54
CA ALA A 149 3.04 -1.91 -6.35
C ALA A 149 1.84 -1.36 -5.55
N ALA A 150 1.64 -0.03 -5.56
CA ALA A 150 0.49 0.60 -4.92
C ALA A 150 -0.84 0.29 -5.64
N GLY A 151 -0.83 0.20 -6.97
CA GLY A 151 -1.99 -0.25 -7.74
C GLY A 151 -2.40 -1.67 -7.35
N LEU A 152 -1.42 -2.58 -7.23
CA LEU A 152 -1.64 -3.96 -6.79
C LEU A 152 -2.14 -4.02 -5.33
N TYR A 153 -1.57 -3.22 -4.44
CA TYR A 153 -2.04 -3.10 -3.06
C TYR A 153 -3.50 -2.64 -3.00
N ALA A 154 -3.89 -1.68 -3.83
CA ALA A 154 -5.25 -1.18 -3.89
C ALA A 154 -6.25 -2.24 -4.40
N ILE A 155 -5.88 -3.02 -5.42
CA ILE A 155 -6.69 -4.16 -5.89
C ILE A 155 -6.93 -5.14 -4.75
N VAL A 156 -5.88 -5.61 -4.07
CA VAL A 156 -6.05 -6.62 -3.02
C VAL A 156 -6.79 -6.08 -1.79
N SER A 157 -6.65 -4.79 -1.51
CA SER A 157 -7.41 -4.12 -0.45
C SER A 157 -8.89 -4.03 -0.78
N MET A 158 -9.25 -3.69 -2.04
CA MET A 158 -10.65 -3.71 -2.47
C MET A 158 -11.22 -5.13 -2.45
N LEU A 159 -10.44 -6.14 -2.86
CA LEU A 159 -10.87 -7.54 -2.82
C LEU A 159 -11.12 -8.04 -1.40
N GLU A 160 -10.28 -7.67 -0.44
CA GLU A 160 -10.50 -7.98 0.99
C GLU A 160 -11.84 -7.40 1.46
N VAL A 161 -12.09 -6.12 1.19
CA VAL A 161 -13.36 -5.46 1.56
C VAL A 161 -14.56 -6.12 0.88
N LEU A 162 -14.45 -6.46 -0.41
CA LEU A 162 -15.51 -7.17 -1.13
C LEU A 162 -15.76 -8.55 -0.55
N CYS A 163 -14.72 -9.30 -0.22
CA CYS A 163 -14.85 -10.63 0.37
C CYS A 163 -15.58 -10.57 1.71
N ASP A 164 -15.23 -9.60 2.55
CA ASP A 164 -15.87 -9.39 3.85
C ASP A 164 -17.31 -8.90 3.68
N HIS A 165 -17.54 -7.90 2.82
CA HIS A 165 -18.86 -7.32 2.60
C HIS A 165 -19.86 -8.34 2.04
N HIS A 166 -19.45 -9.09 1.02
CA HIS A 166 -20.30 -10.03 0.28
C HIS A 166 -20.16 -11.47 0.76
N THR A 167 -19.47 -11.70 1.89
CA THR A 167 -19.22 -13.01 2.47
C THR A 167 -18.67 -14.03 1.45
N ILE A 168 -17.72 -13.59 0.62
CA ILE A 168 -17.08 -14.44 -0.38
C ILE A 168 -16.09 -15.35 0.36
N THR A 169 -16.32 -16.66 0.29
CA THR A 169 -15.49 -17.67 0.98
C THR A 169 -14.62 -18.48 0.03
N SER A 170 -14.83 -18.35 -1.28
CA SER A 170 -14.01 -18.95 -2.34
C SER A 170 -14.26 -18.25 -3.67
N GLY A 171 -13.31 -18.37 -4.59
CA GLY A 171 -13.38 -17.73 -5.90
C GLY A 171 -12.01 -17.62 -6.54
N HIS A 172 -11.97 -16.90 -7.66
CA HIS A 172 -10.74 -16.65 -8.40
C HIS A 172 -10.74 -15.28 -9.06
N ILE A 173 -9.56 -14.67 -9.12
CA ILE A 173 -9.31 -13.48 -9.91
C ILE A 173 -7.94 -13.55 -10.58
N GLU A 174 -7.86 -13.06 -11.83
CA GLU A 174 -6.58 -12.84 -12.52
C GLU A 174 -6.21 -11.36 -12.47
N VAL A 175 -4.99 -11.04 -12.02
CA VAL A 175 -4.50 -9.68 -11.86
C VAL A 175 -3.48 -9.34 -12.95
N GLY A 176 -3.65 -8.20 -13.62
CA GLY A 176 -2.77 -7.68 -14.64
C GLY A 176 -2.10 -6.37 -14.22
N CYS A 177 -0.84 -6.20 -14.61
CA CYS A 177 -0.06 -4.97 -14.48
C CYS A 177 1.12 -5.06 -15.47
N ASP A 178 1.61 -3.92 -15.93
CA ASP A 178 2.81 -3.82 -16.77
C ASP A 178 4.12 -3.88 -15.96
N GLY A 179 4.04 -3.58 -14.66
CA GLY A 179 5.07 -3.85 -13.68
C GLY A 179 5.29 -5.33 -13.41
N GLU A 180 6.04 -6.04 -14.27
CA GLU A 180 6.32 -7.47 -14.10
C GLU A 180 6.99 -7.77 -12.73
N SER A 181 7.92 -6.92 -12.30
CA SER A 181 8.55 -7.04 -10.98
C SER A 181 7.53 -6.83 -9.86
N ALA A 182 6.58 -5.91 -10.03
CA ALA A 182 5.57 -5.62 -9.00
C ALA A 182 4.64 -6.82 -8.83
N LEU A 183 4.21 -7.46 -9.93
CA LEU A 183 3.43 -8.69 -9.91
C LEU A 183 4.18 -9.85 -9.24
N ASN A 184 5.41 -10.09 -9.69
CA ASN A 184 6.23 -11.19 -9.18
C ASN A 184 6.47 -11.06 -7.67
N TYR A 185 6.77 -9.86 -7.17
CA TYR A 185 7.06 -9.72 -5.74
C TYR A 185 5.80 -9.57 -4.89
N SER A 186 4.72 -8.97 -5.41
CA SER A 186 3.53 -8.67 -4.61
C SER A 186 2.45 -9.76 -4.67
N ILE A 187 2.22 -10.38 -5.84
CA ILE A 187 1.15 -11.36 -6.06
C ILE A 187 1.68 -12.79 -6.07
N ASP A 188 2.82 -13.06 -6.71
CA ASP A 188 3.42 -14.40 -6.72
C ASP A 188 4.01 -14.74 -5.35
N LEU A 189 3.24 -15.45 -4.53
CA LEU A 189 3.65 -15.87 -3.21
C LEU A 189 4.81 -16.89 -3.21
N THR A 190 5.14 -17.48 -4.36
CA THR A 190 6.29 -18.39 -4.49
C THR A 190 7.63 -17.65 -4.52
N LYS A 191 7.63 -16.36 -4.87
CA LYS A 191 8.85 -15.53 -4.83
C LYS A 191 9.24 -15.19 -3.40
N TRP A 192 10.55 -15.24 -3.16
CA TRP A 192 11.14 -14.77 -1.91
C TRP A 192 11.36 -13.26 -1.96
N VAL A 193 11.04 -12.57 -0.87
CA VAL A 193 11.27 -11.12 -0.68
C VAL A 193 11.91 -10.94 0.68
N ASP A 194 13.15 -10.49 0.71
CA ASP A 194 13.84 -10.11 1.96
C ASP A 194 13.80 -8.59 2.19
N SER A 195 14.21 -8.17 3.39
CA SER A 195 14.19 -6.77 3.83
C SER A 195 15.13 -5.84 3.05
N GLY A 196 15.98 -6.37 2.18
CA GLY A 196 16.82 -5.63 1.24
C GLY A 196 16.10 -5.22 -0.04
N ALA A 197 14.88 -5.71 -0.29
CA ALA A 197 14.10 -5.33 -1.46
C ALA A 197 13.70 -3.84 -1.45
N ALA A 198 13.51 -3.26 -2.64
CA ALA A 198 12.88 -1.96 -2.79
C ALA A 198 11.40 -2.05 -2.41
N HIS A 199 10.86 -1.01 -1.76
CA HIS A 199 9.47 -0.91 -1.30
C HIS A 199 8.97 -2.15 -0.57
N TYR A 200 9.83 -2.68 0.29
CA TYR A 200 9.55 -3.86 1.09
C TYR A 200 8.26 -3.71 1.89
N ASP A 201 7.97 -2.51 2.39
CA ASP A 201 6.77 -2.19 3.16
C ASP A 201 5.47 -2.50 2.39
N ILE A 202 5.31 -1.96 1.18
CA ILE A 202 4.10 -2.09 0.39
C ILE A 202 4.00 -3.47 -0.26
N ILE A 203 5.13 -4.04 -0.71
CA ILE A 203 5.17 -5.41 -1.25
C ILE A 203 4.70 -6.41 -0.20
N MET A 204 5.24 -6.32 1.02
CA MET A 204 4.88 -7.25 2.09
C MET A 204 3.46 -7.03 2.59
N ALA A 205 2.97 -5.78 2.60
CA ALA A 205 1.58 -5.47 2.88
C ALA A 205 0.62 -6.11 1.86
N THR A 206 0.92 -5.99 0.57
CA THR A 206 0.16 -6.64 -0.51
C THR A 206 0.16 -8.16 -0.33
N ARG A 207 1.32 -8.77 -0.10
CA ARG A 207 1.45 -10.22 0.13
C ARG A 207 0.67 -10.68 1.36
N ALA A 208 0.60 -9.87 2.41
CA ALA A 208 -0.16 -10.21 3.60
C ALA A 208 -1.66 -10.28 3.28
N LYS A 209 -2.19 -9.34 2.51
CA LYS A 209 -3.60 -9.35 2.06
C LYS A 209 -3.89 -10.52 1.12
N VAL A 210 -3.01 -10.80 0.15
CA VAL A 210 -3.13 -11.97 -0.75
C VAL A 210 -3.19 -13.29 0.05
N ARG A 211 -2.38 -13.43 1.11
CA ARG A 211 -2.38 -14.63 1.96
C ARG A 211 -3.64 -14.81 2.80
N LYS A 212 -4.23 -13.71 3.27
CA LYS A 212 -5.45 -13.75 4.10
C LYS A 212 -6.72 -13.96 3.27
N ALA A 213 -6.71 -13.51 2.02
CA ALA A 213 -7.88 -13.52 1.16
C ALA A 213 -8.43 -14.95 0.96
N PRO A 214 -9.76 -15.15 1.00
CA PRO A 214 -10.39 -16.45 0.84
C PRO A 214 -10.48 -16.91 -0.63
N ILE A 215 -9.94 -16.13 -1.56
CA ILE A 215 -9.97 -16.38 -3.00
C ILE A 215 -8.57 -16.71 -3.53
N THR A 216 -8.50 -17.30 -4.71
CA THR A 216 -7.23 -17.60 -5.38
C THR A 216 -6.86 -16.52 -6.38
N PHE A 217 -5.56 -16.32 -6.57
CA PHE A 217 -5.00 -15.32 -7.48
C PHE A 217 -4.22 -16.02 -8.60
N SER A 218 -4.44 -15.59 -9.83
CA SER A 218 -3.47 -15.73 -10.91
C SER A 218 -3.01 -14.34 -11.33
N PHE A 219 -1.92 -14.25 -12.08
CA PHE A 219 -1.42 -12.98 -12.56
C PHE A 219 -0.91 -13.09 -14.00
N ARG A 220 -0.89 -11.94 -14.67
CA ARG A 220 -0.25 -11.79 -15.97
C ARG A 220 0.47 -10.46 -16.06
N HIS A 221 1.64 -10.49 -16.68
CA HIS A 221 2.26 -9.28 -17.18
C HIS A 221 1.47 -8.80 -18.41
N VAL A 222 1.17 -7.50 -18.48
CA VAL A 222 0.53 -6.85 -19.62
C VAL A 222 1.53 -5.87 -20.21
N ASP A 223 1.87 -6.01 -21.48
CA ASP A 223 2.86 -5.08 -22.05
C ASP A 223 2.33 -3.64 -22.03
N GLY A 224 3.10 -2.73 -21.41
CA GLY A 224 2.76 -1.31 -21.33
C GLY A 224 2.88 -0.57 -22.69
N HIS A 225 2.11 0.51 -22.82
CA HIS A 225 2.09 1.46 -23.94
C HIS A 225 1.93 0.83 -25.34
N GLN A 226 1.06 -0.18 -25.46
CA GLN A 226 0.84 -0.88 -26.73
C GLN A 226 0.10 -0.02 -27.77
N ASP A 227 -0.71 0.94 -27.32
CA ASP A 227 -1.39 1.95 -28.12
C ASP A 227 -0.42 2.86 -28.89
N THR A 228 0.70 3.25 -28.27
CA THR A 228 1.73 4.09 -28.91
C THR A 228 2.75 3.27 -29.70
N LYS A 229 3.15 2.10 -29.18
CA LYS A 229 4.13 1.21 -29.84
C LYS A 229 3.58 0.59 -31.13
N ASN A 230 2.29 0.27 -31.16
CA ASN A 230 1.65 -0.39 -32.30
C ASN A 230 0.27 0.21 -32.62
N PRO A 231 0.17 1.47 -33.10
CA PRO A 231 -1.11 2.18 -33.21
C PRO A 231 -2.14 1.53 -34.15
N THR A 232 -1.68 0.71 -35.09
CA THR A 232 -2.54 0.01 -36.06
C THR A 232 -3.02 -1.35 -35.57
N ARG A 233 -2.47 -1.85 -34.45
CA ARG A 233 -2.81 -3.17 -33.90
C ARG A 233 -4.05 -3.05 -33.03
N ARG A 234 -5.01 -3.98 -33.23
CA ARG A 234 -6.14 -4.13 -32.32
C ARG A 234 -5.63 -4.62 -30.95
N LEU A 235 -5.81 -3.80 -29.93
CA LEU A 235 -5.52 -4.16 -28.55
C LEU A 235 -6.50 -5.20 -28.04
N ASN A 236 -6.02 -6.17 -27.28
CA ASN A 236 -6.85 -7.12 -26.54
C ASN A 236 -7.44 -6.44 -25.29
N ARG A 237 -8.36 -7.13 -24.58
CA ARG A 237 -9.02 -6.58 -23.38
C ARG A 237 -8.00 -6.07 -22.37
N TRP A 238 -7.01 -6.88 -21.97
CA TRP A 238 -6.01 -6.51 -20.98
C TRP A 238 -5.21 -5.28 -21.35
N GLU A 239 -4.76 -5.20 -22.60
CA GLU A 239 -4.00 -4.05 -23.12
C GLU A 239 -4.84 -2.78 -23.11
N LYS A 240 -6.13 -2.86 -23.48
CA LYS A 240 -7.05 -1.72 -23.40
C LYS A 240 -7.23 -1.26 -21.95
N LEU A 241 -7.39 -2.19 -21.01
CA LEU A 241 -7.52 -1.84 -19.60
C LEU A 241 -6.22 -1.24 -19.04
N ASN A 242 -5.06 -1.73 -19.47
CA ASN A 242 -3.79 -1.17 -19.03
C ASN A 242 -3.61 0.27 -19.52
N VAL A 243 -3.87 0.53 -20.80
CA VAL A 243 -3.84 1.90 -21.36
C VAL A 243 -4.80 2.82 -20.61
N GLU A 244 -6.02 2.34 -20.33
CA GLU A 244 -6.99 3.09 -19.51
C GLU A 244 -6.44 3.41 -18.11
N MET A 245 -5.78 2.47 -17.44
CA MET A 245 -5.22 2.70 -16.11
C MET A 245 -3.99 3.62 -16.13
N ASP A 246 -3.10 3.50 -17.13
CA ASP A 246 -1.96 4.41 -17.35
C ASP A 246 -2.44 5.86 -17.49
N GLU A 247 -3.43 6.09 -18.37
CA GLU A 247 -4.05 7.39 -18.59
C GLU A 247 -4.67 7.95 -17.29
N ILE A 248 -5.48 7.15 -16.59
CA ILE A 248 -6.11 7.60 -15.32
C ILE A 248 -5.06 7.90 -14.24
N ALA A 249 -4.02 7.07 -14.13
CA ALA A 249 -2.96 7.29 -13.16
C ALA A 249 -2.18 8.57 -13.48
N GLY A 250 -1.85 8.81 -14.76
CA GLY A 250 -1.20 10.00 -15.26
C GLY A 250 -2.02 11.27 -15.03
N ASP A 251 -3.29 11.26 -15.42
CA ASP A 251 -4.21 12.40 -15.22
C ASP A 251 -4.36 12.73 -13.74
N TYR A 252 -4.49 11.70 -12.88
CA TYR A 252 -4.60 11.92 -11.44
C TYR A 252 -3.30 12.46 -10.83
N ARG A 253 -2.15 12.06 -11.38
CA ARG A 253 -0.86 12.64 -11.01
C ARG A 253 -0.86 14.13 -11.28
N GLU A 254 -1.19 14.55 -12.50
CA GLU A 254 -1.21 15.97 -12.88
C GLU A 254 -2.24 16.78 -12.06
N GLU A 255 -3.42 16.20 -11.79
CA GLU A 255 -4.46 16.78 -10.92
C GLU A 255 -3.93 17.05 -9.50
N THR A 256 -3.24 16.08 -8.91
CA THR A 256 -2.81 16.13 -7.50
C THR A 256 -1.43 16.76 -7.30
N MET A 257 -0.62 16.88 -8.35
CA MET A 257 0.76 17.36 -8.27
C MET A 257 0.86 18.81 -7.79
N ASN A 258 -0.13 19.66 -8.06
CA ASN A 258 -0.17 21.04 -7.56
C ASN A 258 -0.73 21.15 -6.13
N HIS A 259 -1.20 20.05 -5.56
CA HIS A 259 -1.86 19.97 -4.25
C HIS A 259 -1.20 18.92 -3.32
N ARG A 260 0.11 18.66 -3.51
CA ARG A 260 0.82 17.55 -2.82
C ARG A 260 0.62 17.54 -1.30
N GLU A 261 0.62 18.69 -0.65
CA GLU A 261 0.45 18.79 0.80
C GLU A 261 -0.91 18.28 1.30
N GLN A 262 -1.95 18.38 0.47
CA GLN A 262 -3.30 17.93 0.82
C GLN A 262 -3.45 16.40 0.69
N PHE A 263 -2.73 15.79 -0.26
CA PHE A 263 -2.86 14.38 -0.59
C PHE A 263 -1.77 13.50 0.03
N ARG A 264 -0.66 14.10 0.48
CA ARG A 264 0.48 13.33 1.01
C ARG A 264 0.06 12.56 2.24
N TYR A 265 0.15 11.23 2.15
CA TYR A 265 0.10 10.33 3.27
C TYR A 265 1.48 9.71 3.47
N ALA A 266 2.14 10.02 4.59
CA ALA A 266 3.45 9.45 4.94
C ALA A 266 3.36 8.53 6.18
N GLY A 267 2.15 8.02 6.46
CA GLY A 267 1.89 7.12 7.58
C GLY A 267 2.17 5.65 7.24
N GLU A 268 1.77 4.77 8.15
CA GLU A 268 1.90 3.32 7.96
C GLU A 268 0.96 2.80 6.88
N ILE A 269 1.41 1.75 6.19
CA ILE A 269 0.54 0.97 5.31
C ILE A 269 -0.01 -0.19 6.14
N GLU A 270 -1.32 -0.39 6.10
CA GLU A 270 -1.97 -1.51 6.80
C GLU A 270 -1.37 -2.83 6.32
N ASP A 271 -1.18 -3.78 7.25
CA ASP A 271 -0.53 -5.07 7.00
C ASP A 271 0.94 -5.01 6.57
N SER A 272 1.56 -3.82 6.54
CA SER A 272 3.00 -3.73 6.36
C SER A 272 3.73 -4.33 7.58
N PRO A 273 4.90 -4.95 7.37
CA PRO A 273 5.71 -5.47 8.46
C PRO A 273 6.21 -4.32 9.37
N PRO A 274 6.59 -4.63 10.62
CA PRO A 274 7.23 -3.66 11.50
C PRO A 274 8.39 -2.96 10.80
N GLY A 275 8.40 -1.63 10.86
CA GLY A 275 9.39 -0.79 10.21
C GLY A 275 10.62 -0.50 11.06
N VAL A 276 11.73 -0.17 10.40
CA VAL A 276 12.85 0.54 11.02
C VAL A 276 12.72 2.02 10.70
N TYR A 277 12.85 2.87 11.71
CA TYR A 277 12.71 4.32 11.55
C TYR A 277 14.04 4.99 11.86
N VAL A 278 14.43 5.93 11.01
CA VAL A 278 15.57 6.81 11.26
C VAL A 278 15.08 8.23 11.13
N ARG A 279 15.27 9.04 12.19
CA ARG A 279 14.81 10.45 12.25
C ARG A 279 13.32 10.61 11.91
N GLY A 280 12.48 9.70 12.41
CA GLY A 280 11.03 9.72 12.19
C GLY A 280 10.56 9.28 10.80
N ARG A 281 11.46 8.79 9.94
CA ARG A 281 11.12 8.25 8.62
C ARG A 281 11.30 6.73 8.59
N LYS A 282 10.28 6.01 8.13
CA LYS A 282 10.35 4.57 7.90
C LYS A 282 11.30 4.30 6.73
N ILE A 283 12.20 3.34 6.88
CA ILE A 283 12.99 2.83 5.77
C ILE A 283 12.11 1.84 5.01
N VAL A 284 11.78 2.20 3.77
CA VAL A 284 10.88 1.41 2.92
C VAL A 284 11.62 0.55 1.89
N SER A 285 12.88 0.88 1.59
CA SER A 285 13.68 0.22 0.55
C SER A 285 15.09 -0.08 1.07
N TYR A 286 15.73 -1.13 0.55
CA TYR A 286 17.17 -1.39 0.71
C TYR A 286 17.69 -1.23 2.15
N LEU A 287 17.03 -1.89 3.12
CA LEU A 287 17.23 -1.62 4.55
C LEU A 287 18.70 -1.55 4.97
N GLY A 288 19.51 -2.54 4.56
CA GLY A 288 20.93 -2.60 4.91
C GLY A 288 21.73 -1.43 4.35
N LYS A 289 21.52 -1.10 3.06
CA LYS A 289 22.20 0.02 2.39
C LYS A 289 21.81 1.35 3.02
N GLN A 290 20.51 1.58 3.23
CA GLN A 290 20.00 2.81 3.84
C GLN A 290 20.48 2.99 5.29
N LEU A 291 20.52 1.92 6.08
CA LEU A 291 21.12 1.97 7.41
C LEU A 291 22.60 2.30 7.36
N TYR A 292 23.37 1.67 6.47
CA TYR A 292 24.78 1.98 6.30
C TYR A 292 24.99 3.44 5.89
N ASP A 293 24.24 3.91 4.88
CA ASP A 293 24.32 5.27 4.37
C ASP A 293 23.97 6.30 5.43
N MET A 294 22.96 6.06 6.26
CA MET A 294 22.56 7.01 7.31
C MET A 294 23.51 7.02 8.51
N LEU A 295 24.08 5.86 8.88
CA LEU A 295 24.87 5.72 10.11
C LEU A 295 26.37 5.91 9.91
N SER A 296 26.88 5.47 8.75
CA SER A 296 28.31 5.40 8.47
C SER A 296 28.78 6.53 7.58
N THR A 297 27.99 6.94 6.57
CA THR A 297 28.39 7.99 5.62
C THR A 297 28.75 9.32 6.27
N PRO A 298 28.06 9.82 7.30
CA PRO A 298 28.47 11.07 7.96
C PRO A 298 29.88 10.98 8.58
N LYS A 299 30.22 9.83 9.20
CA LYS A 299 31.55 9.60 9.80
C LYS A 299 32.62 9.42 8.72
N LEU A 300 32.28 8.71 7.64
CA LEU A 300 33.15 8.52 6.49
C LEU A 300 33.44 9.84 5.77
N LYS A 301 32.41 10.67 5.53
CA LYS A 301 32.54 12.05 5.02
C LYS A 301 33.52 12.85 5.87
N ASP A 302 33.29 12.91 7.18
CA ASP A 302 34.16 13.66 8.10
C ASP A 302 35.62 13.16 8.08
N TYR A 303 35.81 11.85 8.13
CA TYR A 303 37.13 11.24 8.11
C TYR A 303 37.89 11.57 6.81
N TRP A 304 37.29 11.37 5.64
CA TRP A 304 38.00 11.55 4.37
C TRP A 304 38.17 13.01 3.97
N ILE A 305 37.16 13.85 4.22
CA ILE A 305 37.17 15.27 3.84
C ILE A 305 37.98 16.08 4.85
N HIS A 306 37.74 15.91 6.15
CA HIS A 306 38.30 16.80 7.17
C HIS A 306 39.55 16.23 7.84
N GLN A 307 39.57 14.94 8.16
CA GLN A 307 40.70 14.33 8.87
C GLN A 307 41.84 13.95 7.92
N LYS A 308 41.53 13.27 6.81
CA LYS A 308 42.51 12.84 5.80
C LYS A 308 42.74 13.86 4.71
N LYS A 309 41.75 14.72 4.41
CA LYS A 309 41.82 15.75 3.35
C LYS A 309 42.19 15.17 1.98
N GLN A 310 41.75 13.93 1.72
CA GLN A 310 42.04 13.22 0.47
C GLN A 310 40.90 13.34 -0.54
N ILE A 311 39.69 13.66 -0.08
CA ILE A 311 38.51 13.85 -0.93
C ILE A 311 38.02 15.29 -0.73
N PRO A 312 38.03 16.12 -1.78
CA PRO A 312 37.38 17.43 -1.75
C PRO A 312 35.88 17.29 -1.46
N ALA A 313 35.32 18.20 -0.65
CA ALA A 313 33.93 18.10 -0.22
C ALA A 313 32.93 18.15 -1.39
N ASP A 314 33.25 18.91 -2.43
CA ASP A 314 32.49 19.08 -3.68
C ASP A 314 32.58 17.85 -4.60
N GLN A 315 33.53 16.95 -4.38
CA GLN A 315 33.68 15.73 -5.17
C GLN A 315 33.04 14.50 -4.52
N TRP A 316 32.63 14.59 -3.24
CA TRP A 316 32.09 13.44 -2.53
C TRP A 316 30.90 12.80 -3.26
N ASP A 317 29.93 13.62 -3.66
CA ASP A 317 28.68 13.15 -4.25
C ASP A 317 28.86 12.73 -5.73
N CYS A 318 30.08 12.89 -6.29
CA CYS A 318 30.46 12.42 -7.63
C CYS A 318 31.23 11.09 -7.62
N ILE A 319 31.56 10.57 -6.44
CA ILE A 319 32.25 9.29 -6.31
C ILE A 319 31.20 8.18 -6.39
N ASP A 320 31.44 7.22 -7.27
CA ASP A 320 30.72 5.96 -7.28
C ASP A 320 31.23 5.10 -6.12
N TRP A 321 30.35 4.83 -5.16
CA TRP A 321 30.66 4.08 -3.94
C TRP A 321 30.16 2.63 -4.01
N ASP A 322 29.51 2.23 -5.11
CA ASP A 322 28.93 0.90 -5.31
C ASP A 322 29.89 -0.09 -6.01
#